data_AF-A0A6B3HMG0-F1
#
_entry.id   AF-A0A6B3HMG0-F1
#
_cell.length_a   1.000
_cell.length_b   1.000
_cell.length_c   1.000
_cell.angle_alpha   90.00
_cell.angle_beta   90.00
_cell.angle_gamma   90.00
#
_symmetry.space_group_name_H-M   'P 1'
#
loop_
_entity.id
_entity.type
_entity.pdbx_description
1 polymer ?
#
loop_
_entity_poly.entity_id
_entity_poly.type
_entity_poly.pdbx_seq_one_letter_code
_entity_poly.pdbx_strand_id
1 'polypeptide(L)'
;VAKGLGQNVAAVRIVGGIGATVLTGVGVAAAGPIAFIGLAVPHIARAVVGNDHRWVLPMAALIGPVMLLVPDVIGRIVFPPSEVPAGVMTALIGVPFLVTLVRRKAVPA
;
A
#
# COMPACT_ATOMS: atom_id res chain seq x y z
N VAL A 1 21.82 -16.46 1.69
CA VAL A 1 20.99 -17.59 1.19
C VAL A 1 20.64 -17.44 -0.29
N ALA A 2 19.87 -16.42 -0.74
CA ALA A 2 19.43 -16.30 -2.15
C ALA A 2 20.56 -16.38 -3.21
N LYS A 3 21.68 -15.64 -3.02
CA LYS A 3 22.85 -15.71 -3.93
C LYS A 3 23.47 -17.12 -3.99
N GLY A 4 23.42 -17.87 -2.88
CA GLY A 4 23.90 -19.26 -2.82
C GLY A 4 22.96 -20.27 -3.47
N LEU A 5 21.72 -19.88 -3.77
CA LEU A 5 20.74 -20.67 -4.52
C LEU A 5 20.75 -20.35 -6.02
N GLY A 6 21.78 -19.64 -6.51
CA GLY A 6 21.93 -19.26 -7.93
C GLY A 6 21.09 -18.08 -8.39
N GLN A 7 20.36 -17.39 -7.48
CA GLN A 7 19.58 -16.22 -7.85
C GLN A 7 20.47 -14.99 -8.11
N ASN A 8 20.25 -14.33 -9.25
CA ASN A 8 20.87 -13.05 -9.55
C ASN A 8 20.17 -11.92 -8.78
N VAL A 9 20.59 -11.74 -7.53
CA VAL A 9 20.02 -10.73 -6.61
C VAL A 9 20.14 -9.31 -7.19
N ALA A 10 21.21 -9.01 -7.94
CA ALA A 10 21.39 -7.69 -8.55
C ALA A 10 20.34 -7.42 -9.63
N ALA A 11 20.10 -8.39 -10.52
CA ALA A 11 19.07 -8.28 -11.54
C ALA A 11 17.68 -8.10 -10.93
N VAL A 12 17.31 -8.90 -9.92
CA VAL A 12 16.01 -8.80 -9.24
C VAL A 12 15.81 -7.42 -8.59
N ARG A 13 16.86 -6.89 -7.94
CA ARG A 13 16.80 -5.55 -7.32
C ARG A 13 16.65 -4.44 -8.34
N ILE A 14 17.39 -4.51 -9.45
CA ILE A 14 17.35 -3.47 -10.50
C ILE A 14 16.00 -3.51 -11.21
N VAL A 15 15.56 -4.67 -11.69
CA VAL A 15 14.28 -4.81 -12.41
C VAL A 15 13.10 -4.47 -11.50
N GLY A 16 13.10 -4.99 -10.26
CA GLY A 16 12.07 -4.69 -9.28
C GLY A 16 12.05 -3.21 -8.88
N GLY A 17 13.21 -2.60 -8.68
CA GLY A 17 13.34 -1.19 -8.31
C GLY A 17 12.92 -0.24 -9.42
N ILE A 18 13.33 -0.50 -10.67
CA ILE A 18 12.90 0.28 -11.84
C ILE A 18 11.40 0.10 -12.06
N GLY A 19 10.89 -1.13 -12.03
CA GLY A 19 9.47 -1.41 -12.18
C GLY A 19 8.62 -0.69 -11.12
N ALA A 20 9.00 -0.79 -9.84
CA ALA A 20 8.31 -0.10 -8.75
C ALA A 20 8.35 1.43 -8.92
N THR A 21 9.50 1.98 -9.31
CA THR A 21 9.67 3.43 -9.53
C THR A 21 8.77 3.93 -10.67
N VAL A 22 8.78 3.24 -11.82
CA VAL A 22 7.95 3.63 -12.97
C VAL A 22 6.46 3.53 -12.65
N LEU A 23 6.02 2.41 -12.07
CA LEU A 23 4.60 2.22 -11.70
C LEU A 23 4.14 3.26 -10.68
N THR A 24 4.96 3.53 -9.65
CA THR A 24 4.64 4.53 -8.63
C THR A 24 4.63 5.93 -9.23
N GLY A 25 5.63 6.28 -10.05
CA GLY A 25 5.74 7.59 -10.70
C GLY A 25 4.55 7.88 -11.61
N VAL A 26 4.12 6.91 -12.42
CA VAL A 26 2.92 7.05 -13.27
C VAL A 26 1.67 7.26 -12.42
N GLY A 27 1.49 6.49 -11.35
CA GLY A 27 0.35 6.65 -10.44
C GLY A 27 0.32 8.02 -9.76
N VAL A 28 1.46 8.49 -9.26
CA VAL A 28 1.59 9.80 -8.59
C VAL A 28 1.40 10.96 -9.57
N ALA A 29 1.89 10.85 -10.80
CA ALA A 29 1.66 11.86 -11.83
C ALA A 29 0.18 12.00 -12.20
N ALA A 30 -0.59 10.90 -12.18
CA ALA A 30 -2.00 10.90 -12.51
C ALA A 30 -2.93 11.30 -11.35
N ALA A 31 -2.67 10.81 -10.14
CA ALA A 31 -3.58 10.95 -9.00
C ALA A 31 -3.03 11.86 -7.87
N GLY A 32 -1.79 12.34 -7.99
CA GLY A 32 -1.08 13.02 -6.92
C GLY A 32 -0.50 12.05 -5.87
N PRO A 33 0.22 12.58 -4.86
CA PRO A 33 0.82 11.77 -3.81
C PRO A 33 -0.26 11.19 -2.87
N ILE A 34 -0.25 9.86 -2.71
CA ILE A 34 -1.16 9.15 -1.80
C ILE A 34 -0.34 8.42 -0.73
N ALA A 35 -0.61 8.73 0.53
CA ALA A 35 0.07 8.12 1.66
C ALA A 35 -0.58 6.80 2.08
N PHE A 36 0.11 6.04 2.94
CA PHE A 36 -0.40 4.87 3.66
C PHE A 36 -0.68 3.58 2.84
N ILE A 37 -1.22 3.68 1.63
CA ILE A 37 -1.59 2.51 0.80
C ILE A 37 -0.41 1.57 0.58
N GLY A 38 0.76 2.10 0.21
CA GLY A 38 1.98 1.32 -0.01
C GLY A 38 2.48 0.57 1.22
N LEU A 39 2.07 1.00 2.42
CA LEU A 39 2.37 0.29 3.66
C LEU A 39 1.25 -0.69 4.02
N ALA A 40 -0.01 -0.27 4.02
CA ALA A 40 -1.11 -1.08 4.53
C ALA A 40 -1.45 -2.28 3.63
N VAL A 41 -1.56 -2.05 2.32
CA VAL A 41 -1.99 -3.07 1.35
C VAL A 41 -1.14 -4.34 1.39
N PRO A 42 0.20 -4.30 1.33
CA PRO A 42 0.99 -5.53 1.35
C PRO A 42 0.92 -6.26 2.71
N HIS A 43 0.64 -5.57 3.81
CA HIS A 43 0.44 -6.20 5.11
C HIS A 43 -0.91 -6.91 5.20
N ILE A 44 -1.97 -6.29 4.69
CA ILE A 44 -3.29 -6.90 4.60
C ILE A 44 -3.24 -8.11 3.66
N ALA A 45 -2.64 -7.96 2.47
CA ALA A 45 -2.46 -9.06 1.53
C ALA A 45 -1.73 -10.24 2.19
N ARG A 46 -0.62 -9.98 2.90
CA ARG A 46 0.10 -11.03 3.64
C ARG A 46 -0.74 -11.70 4.73
N ALA A 47 -1.61 -10.95 5.41
CA ALA A 47 -2.51 -11.52 6.41
C ALA A 47 -3.58 -12.44 5.79
N VAL A 48 -3.96 -12.20 4.53
CA VAL A 48 -4.98 -12.99 3.81
C VAL A 48 -4.39 -14.21 3.12
N VAL A 49 -3.28 -14.07 2.39
CA VAL A 49 -2.73 -15.16 1.54
C VAL A 49 -1.41 -15.75 2.05
N GLY A 50 -0.90 -15.28 3.19
CA GLY A 50 0.40 -15.69 3.73
C GLY A 50 1.58 -14.91 3.13
N ASN A 51 2.80 -15.43 3.33
CA ASN A 51 4.04 -14.68 3.04
C ASN A 51 4.61 -14.92 1.62
N ASP A 52 3.88 -15.67 0.79
CA ASP A 52 4.36 -16.08 -0.51
C ASP A 52 4.12 -15.01 -1.59
N HIS A 53 5.20 -14.46 -2.15
CA HIS A 53 5.13 -13.32 -3.08
C HIS A 53 4.30 -13.62 -4.34
N ARG A 54 4.20 -14.88 -4.77
CA ARG A 54 3.39 -15.28 -5.93
C ARG A 54 1.89 -14.99 -5.73
N TRP A 55 1.43 -15.00 -4.48
CA TRP A 55 0.04 -14.69 -4.12
C TRP A 55 -0.12 -13.28 -3.54
N VAL A 56 0.89 -12.79 -2.81
CA VAL A 56 0.84 -11.44 -2.21
C VAL A 56 0.77 -10.36 -3.29
N LEU A 57 1.52 -10.49 -4.39
CA LEU A 57 1.51 -9.50 -5.48
C LEU A 57 0.13 -9.34 -6.15
N PRO A 58 -0.51 -10.41 -6.68
CA PRO A 58 -1.85 -10.27 -7.28
C PRO A 58 -2.90 -9.84 -6.25
N MET A 59 -2.81 -10.32 -5.01
CA MET A 59 -3.75 -9.91 -3.96
C MET A 59 -3.58 -8.43 -3.59
N ALA A 60 -2.35 -7.92 -3.52
CA ALA A 60 -2.08 -6.50 -3.30
C ALA A 60 -2.60 -5.63 -4.46
N ALA A 61 -2.48 -6.11 -5.70
CA ALA A 61 -3.01 -5.42 -6.88
C ALA A 61 -4.54 -5.29 -6.86
N LEU A 62 -5.25 -6.23 -6.21
CA LEU A 62 -6.70 -6.18 -6.03
C LEU A 62 -7.11 -5.34 -4.81
N ILE A 63 -6.45 -5.53 -3.68
CA ILE A 63 -6.78 -4.83 -2.42
C ILE A 63 -6.49 -3.33 -2.52
N GLY A 64 -5.43 -2.93 -3.23
CA GLY A 64 -5.01 -1.53 -3.35
C GLY A 64 -6.11 -0.59 -3.86
N PRO A 65 -6.68 -0.83 -5.06
CA PRO A 65 -7.77 -0.02 -5.60
C PRO A 65 -9.01 -0.01 -4.70
N VAL A 66 -9.42 -1.15 -4.15
CA VAL A 66 -10.56 -1.24 -3.24
C VAL A 66 -10.36 -0.36 -2.01
N MET A 67 -9.15 -0.40 -1.44
CA MET A 67 -8.78 0.39 -0.27
C MET A 67 -8.69 1.90 -0.59
N LEU A 68 -8.34 2.29 -1.81
CA LEU A 68 -8.31 3.70 -2.24
C LEU A 68 -9.71 4.25 -2.54
N LEU A 69 -10.59 3.43 -3.12
CA LEU A 69 -11.96 3.83 -3.46
C LEU A 69 -12.79 4.19 -2.23
N VAL A 70 -12.60 3.47 -1.11
CA VAL A 70 -13.37 3.74 0.12
C VAL A 70 -13.15 5.17 0.63
N PRO A 71 -11.90 5.66 0.85
CA PRO A 71 -11.63 7.05 1.21
C PRO A 71 -12.05 8.07 0.15
N ASP A 72 -11.94 7.76 -1.14
CA ASP A 72 -12.38 8.67 -2.22
C ASP A 72 -13.90 8.91 -2.15
N VAL A 73 -14.68 7.83 -2.04
CA VAL A 73 -16.15 7.92 -1.91
C VAL A 73 -16.55 8.66 -0.64
N ILE A 74 -15.90 8.38 0.50
CA ILE A 74 -16.17 9.10 1.75
C ILE A 74 -15.81 10.59 1.59
N GLY A 75 -14.69 10.92 0.96
CA GLY A 75 -14.28 12.31 0.68
C GLY A 75 -15.33 13.10 -0.11
N ARG A 76 -15.97 12.46 -1.09
CA ARG A 76 -17.03 13.07 -1.90
C ARG A 76 -18.34 13.28 -1.13
N ILE A 77 -18.65 12.41 -0.16
CA ILE A 77 -19.90 12.48 0.60
C ILE A 77 -19.85 13.53 1.72
N VAL A 78 -18.69 13.72 2.36
CA VAL A 78 -18.59 14.53 3.59
C VAL A 78 -18.62 16.05 3.31
N PHE A 79 -18.11 16.53 2.16
CA PHE A 79 -18.02 17.96 1.86
C PHE A 79 -18.59 18.37 0.48
N PRO A 80 -19.91 18.36 0.26
CA PRO A 80 -20.48 19.03 -0.92
C PRO A 80 -20.35 20.57 -0.79
N PRO A 81 -19.98 21.36 -1.83
CA PRO A 81 -19.59 21.02 -3.21
C PRO A 81 -18.06 20.87 -3.43
N SER A 82 -17.26 20.85 -2.36
CA SER A 82 -15.80 20.90 -2.39
C SER A 82 -15.18 19.53 -2.10
N GLU A 83 -14.55 18.90 -3.09
CA GLU A 83 -13.98 17.56 -2.89
C GLU A 83 -12.73 17.59 -2.00
N VAL A 84 -12.70 16.75 -0.96
CA VAL A 84 -11.48 16.51 -0.19
C VAL A 84 -10.56 15.62 -1.00
N PRO A 85 -9.28 15.98 -1.21
CA PRO A 85 -8.35 15.14 -1.93
C PRO A 85 -8.25 13.74 -1.30
N ALA A 86 -8.35 12.69 -2.13
CA ALA A 86 -8.31 11.30 -1.65
C ALA A 86 -7.03 10.98 -0.85
N GLY A 87 -5.90 11.62 -1.18
CA GLY A 87 -4.65 11.52 -0.42
C GLY A 87 -4.75 12.01 1.04
N VAL A 88 -5.59 13.03 1.29
CA VAL A 88 -5.85 13.53 2.64
C VAL A 88 -6.78 12.58 3.39
N MET A 89 -7.88 12.14 2.76
CA MET A 89 -8.83 11.21 3.38
C MET A 89 -8.19 9.86 3.72
N THR A 90 -7.35 9.32 2.83
CA THR A 90 -6.57 8.10 3.08
C THR A 90 -5.62 8.27 4.28
N ALA A 91 -4.94 9.41 4.42
CA ALA A 91 -4.06 9.68 5.56
C ALA A 91 -4.85 9.79 6.88
N LEU A 92 -5.99 10.49 6.87
CA LEU A 92 -6.87 10.64 8.03
C LEU A 92 -7.40 9.30 8.54
N ILE A 93 -7.70 8.36 7.65
CA ILE A 93 -8.15 7.01 8.01
C ILE A 93 -6.96 6.12 8.39
N GLY A 94 -5.86 6.24 7.65
CA GLY A 94 -4.69 5.38 7.79
C GLY A 94 -3.88 5.60 9.08
N VAL A 95 -3.75 6.85 9.52
CA VAL A 95 -3.00 7.18 10.75
C VAL A 95 -3.64 6.53 11.99
N PRO A 96 -4.96 6.68 12.27
CA PRO A 96 -5.62 5.98 13.36
C PRO A 96 -5.48 4.45 13.28
N PHE A 97 -5.58 3.90 12.07
CA PHE A 97 -5.37 2.46 11.86
C PHE A 97 -3.95 2.03 12.24
N LEU A 98 -2.93 2.76 11.80
CA LEU A 98 -1.55 2.44 12.13
C LEU A 98 -1.30 2.57 13.64
N VAL A 99 -1.80 3.62 14.28
CA VAL A 99 -1.67 3.85 15.73
C VAL A 99 -2.30 2.70 16.51
N THR A 100 -3.51 2.28 16.16
CA THR A 100 -4.20 1.16 16.84
C THR A 100 -3.48 -0.17 16.65
N LEU A 101 -2.93 -0.42 15.45
CA LEU A 101 -2.14 -1.62 15.17
C LEU A 101 -0.85 -1.68 16.00
N VAL A 102 -0.12 -0.56 16.08
CA VAL A 102 1.12 -0.47 16.87
C VAL A 102 0.83 -0.64 18.35
N ARG A 103 -0.22 0.02 18.87
CA ARG A 103 -0.62 -0.10 20.29
C ARG A 103 -1.03 -1.51 20.67
N ARG A 104 -1.66 -2.27 19.76
CA ARG A 104 -2.06 -3.67 20.01
C ARG A 104 -0.90 -4.66 20.00
N LYS A 105 0.22 -4.33 19.35
CA LYS A 105 1.43 -5.17 19.31
C LYS A 105 2.50 -4.75 20.33
N ALA A 106 2.20 -3.75 21.18
CA ALA A 106 3.06 -3.46 22.32
C ALA A 106 3.12 -4.72 23.19
N VAL A 107 4.29 -5.36 23.17
CA VAL A 107 4.65 -6.47 24.06
C VAL A 107 4.32 -6.04 25.48
N PRO A 108 3.61 -6.86 26.29
CA PRO A 108 3.43 -6.54 27.70
C PRO A 108 4.82 -6.36 28.33
N ALA A 109 5.05 -5.16 28.88
CA ALA A 109 6.23 -4.88 29.68
C ALA A 109 6.21 -5.68 30.98
#